data_AF-A0A0Q9YBZ6-F1
#
_entry.id   AF-A0A0Q9YBZ6-F1
#
_cell.length_a   1.000
_cell.length_b   1.000
_cell.length_c   1.000
_cell.angle_alpha   90.00
_cell.angle_beta   90.00
_cell.angle_gamma   90.00
#
_symmetry.space_group_name_H-M   'P 1'
#
loop_
_entity.id
_entity.type
_entity.pdbx_description
1 polymer ?
#
loop_
_entity_poly.entity_id
_entity_poly.type
_entity_poly.pdbx_seq_one_letter_code
_entity_poly.pdbx_strand_id
1 'polypeptide(L)' 'MRSQQSFNEYIVFLRETLSFLSQYWEKIGRRHPYIEDIQDGLNHSDPFILYKASIAASLLLEDKRIYH' A
#
# COMPACT_ATOMS: atom_id res chain seq x y z
N MET A 1 -19.29 -14.53 0.95
CA MET A 1 -18.04 -15.34 0.96
C MET A 1 -17.09 -14.95 -0.16
N ARG A 2 -17.46 -15.00 -1.46
CA ARG A 2 -16.57 -14.60 -2.57
C ARG A 2 -16.00 -13.18 -2.49
N SER A 3 -16.82 -12.20 -2.12
CA SER A 3 -16.41 -10.78 -2.01
C SER A 3 -15.40 -10.50 -0.89
N GLN A 4 -15.42 -11.32 0.17
CA GLN A 4 -14.49 -11.15 1.29
C GLN A 4 -13.14 -11.79 0.98
N GLN A 5 -13.15 -12.89 0.23
CA GLN A 5 -11.93 -13.50 -0.31
C GLN A 5 -11.21 -12.53 -1.27
N SER A 6 -11.96 -11.89 -2.18
CA SER A 6 -11.37 -10.90 -3.11
C SER A 6 -10.81 -9.67 -2.41
N PHE A 7 -11.43 -9.22 -1.30
CA PHE A 7 -10.90 -8.09 -0.54
C PHE A 7 -9.59 -8.45 0.18
N ASN A 8 -9.50 -9.64 0.78
CA ASN A 8 -8.27 -10.07 1.43
C ASN A 8 -7.12 -10.24 0.43
N GLU A 9 -7.38 -10.83 -0.74
CA GLU A 9 -6.41 -10.94 -1.83
C GLU A 9 -5.93 -9.56 -2.29
N TYR A 10 -6.85 -8.60 -2.41
CA TYR A 10 -6.54 -7.22 -2.72
C TYR A 10 -5.64 -6.55 -1.66
N ILE A 11 -5.91 -6.74 -0.37
CA ILE A 11 -5.07 -6.20 0.70
C ILE A 11 -3.66 -6.84 0.68
N VAL A 12 -3.56 -8.14 0.42
CA VAL A 12 -2.25 -8.82 0.28
C VAL A 12 -1.46 -8.21 -0.87
N PHE A 13 -2.10 -8.05 -2.03
CA PHE A 13 -1.49 -7.40 -3.19
C PHE A 13 -0.95 -6.00 -2.86
N LEU A 14 -1.73 -5.17 -2.16
CA LEU A 14 -1.30 -3.82 -1.79
C LEU A 14 -0.09 -3.84 -0.84
N ARG A 15 -0.09 -4.72 0.16
CA ARG A 15 1.02 -4.84 1.12
C ARG A 15 2.32 -5.24 0.43
N GLU A 16 2.27 -6.23 -0.45
CA GLU A 16 3.44 -6.68 -1.21
C GLU A 16 3.94 -5.58 -2.14
N THR A 17 3.03 -4.95 -2.89
CA THR A 17 3.39 -3.89 -3.85
C THR A 17 4.06 -2.70 -3.16
N LEU A 18 3.52 -2.23 -2.03
CA LEU A 18 4.14 -1.14 -1.28
C LEU A 18 5.47 -1.54 -0.64
N SER A 19 5.64 -2.80 -0.23
CA SER A 19 6.93 -3.31 0.24
C SER A 19 7.99 -3.23 -0.85
N PHE A 20 7.68 -3.67 -2.07
CA PHE A 20 8.60 -3.56 -3.19
C PHE A 20 8.88 -2.11 -3.58
N LEU A 21 7.88 -1.24 -3.52
CA LEU A 21 8.04 0.18 -3.82
C LEU A 21 8.94 0.87 -2.79
N SER A 22 8.74 0.57 -1.50
CA SER A 22 9.60 1.06 -0.42
C SER A 22 11.06 0.67 -0.65
N GLN A 23 11.30 -0.62 -0.96
CA GLN A 23 12.64 -1.13 -1.28
C GLN A 23 13.25 -0.48 -2.53
N TYR A 24 12.43 -0.19 -3.55
CA TYR A 24 12.89 0.51 -4.75
C TYR A 24 13.35 1.93 -4.41
N TRP A 25 12.55 2.68 -3.66
CA TRP A 25 12.88 4.04 -3.22
C TRP A 25 14.15 4.06 -2.38
N GLU A 26 14.28 3.13 -1.44
CA GLU A 26 15.49 2.99 -0.62
C GLU A 26 16.73 2.73 -1.48
N LYS A 27 16.64 1.84 -2.49
CA LYS A 27 17.75 1.55 -3.42
C LYS A 27 18.23 2.76 -4.23
N ILE A 28 17.32 3.68 -4.58
CA ILE A 28 17.67 4.91 -5.30
C ILE A 28 18.03 6.07 -4.35
N GLY A 29 18.16 5.79 -3.05
CA GLY A 29 18.54 6.78 -2.04
C GLY A 29 17.46 7.82 -1.75
N ARG A 30 16.19 7.51 -2.04
CA ARG A 30 15.04 8.37 -1.76
C ARG A 30 14.14 7.72 -0.72
N ARG A 31 13.32 8.53 -0.06
CA ARG A 31 12.19 8.05 0.75
C ARG A 31 10.94 8.78 0.33
N HIS A 32 9.86 8.04 0.13
CA HIS A 32 8.55 8.63 -0.10
C HIS A 32 7.85 8.79 1.25
N PRO A 33 7.42 10.01 1.63
CA PRO A 33 6.98 10.31 2.99
C PRO A 33 5.75 9.51 3.43
N TYR A 34 4.92 9.08 2.48
CA TYR A 34 3.65 8.42 2.78
C TYR A 34 3.67 6.90 2.65
N ILE A 35 4.76 6.29 2.14
CA ILE A 35 4.78 4.82 1.94
C ILE A 35 4.71 4.10 3.29
N GLU A 36 5.50 4.52 4.27
CA GLU A 36 5.54 3.92 5.60
C GLU A 36 4.17 4.01 6.30
N ASP A 37 3.56 5.20 6.32
CA ASP A 37 2.23 5.43 6.91
C ASP A 37 1.14 4.54 6.28
N ILE A 38 1.18 4.36 4.95
CA ILE A 38 0.19 3.53 4.26
C ILE A 38 0.44 2.05 4.58
N GLN A 39 1.69 1.61 4.66
CA GLN A 39 2.02 0.24 5.05
C GLN A 39 1.53 -0.08 6.48
N ASP A 40 1.73 0.84 7.42
CA ASP A 40 1.22 0.69 8.79
C ASP A 40 -0.30 0.61 8.82
N GLY A 41 -0.97 1.48 8.06
CA GLY A 41 -2.43 1.45 7.92
C GLY A 41 -2.94 0.15 7.31
N LEU A 42 -2.25 -0.42 6.32
CA LEU A 42 -2.61 -1.71 5.71
C LEU A 42 -2.41 -2.89 6.66
N ASN A 43 -1.56 -2.78 7.67
CA ASN A 43 -1.34 -3.82 8.69
C ASN A 43 -2.19 -3.61 9.95
N HIS A 44 -2.95 -2.52 10.03
CA HIS A 44 -3.77 -2.21 11.18
C HIS A 44 -4.96 -3.18 11.30
N SER A 45 -5.31 -3.54 12.54
CA SER A 45 -6.45 -4.42 12.84
C SER A 45 -7.82 -3.74 12.77
N ASP A 46 -7.83 -2.42 12.60
CA ASP A 46 -9.06 -1.61 12.57
C ASP A 46 -9.53 -1.54 11.11
N PRO A 47 -10.78 -1.97 10.82
CA PRO A 47 -11.27 -2.05 9.44
C PRO A 47 -11.40 -0.68 8.77
N PHE A 48 -11.66 0.40 9.51
CA PHE A 48 -11.74 1.75 8.95
C PHE A 48 -10.36 2.29 8.60
N ILE A 49 -9.35 2.00 9.44
CA ILE A 49 -7.95 2.37 9.16
C ILE A 49 -7.45 1.58 7.95
N LEU A 50 -7.66 0.26 7.94
CA LEU A 50 -7.32 -0.62 6.82
C LEU A 50 -7.95 -0.15 5.51
N TYR A 51 -9.25 0.18 5.54
CA TYR A 51 -9.96 0.63 4.36
C TYR A 51 -9.42 1.97 3.84
N LYS A 52 -9.18 2.96 4.70
CA LYS A 52 -8.58 4.24 4.31
C LYS A 52 -7.18 4.05 3.71
N ALA A 53 -6.35 3.20 4.33
CA ALA A 53 -5.03 2.88 3.84
C ALA A 53 -5.09 2.20 2.46
N SER A 54 -6.09 1.34 2.23
CA SER A 54 -6.28 0.70 0.93
C SER A 54 -6.59 1.69 -0.19
N ILE A 55 -7.36 2.75 0.09
CA ILE A 55 -7.64 3.84 -0.87
C ILE A 55 -6.37 4.65 -1.13
N ALA A 56 -5.66 5.03 -0.08
CA ALA A 56 -4.41 5.78 -0.20
C ALA A 56 -3.37 5.00 -1.02
N ALA A 57 -3.25 3.69 -0.79
CA ALA A 57 -2.39 2.81 -1.56
C ALA A 57 -2.78 2.79 -3.05
N SER A 58 -4.07 2.69 -3.39
CA SER A 58 -4.52 2.73 -4.79
C SER A 58 -4.11 4.03 -5.48
N LEU A 59 -4.40 5.17 -4.84
CA LEU A 59 -4.11 6.49 -5.38
C LEU A 59 -2.61 6.70 -5.57
N LEU A 60 -1.82 6.19 -4.62
CA LEU A 60 -0.36 6.23 -4.68
C LEU A 60 0.18 5.42 -5.87
N LEU A 61 -0.36 4.21 -6.09
CA LEU A 61 0.07 3.33 -7.18
C LEU A 61 -0.39 3.80 -8.57
N GLU A 62 -1.46 4.59 -8.64
CA GLU A 62 -1.93 5.24 -9.86
C GLU A 62 -0.99 6.41 -10.28
N ASP A 63 -0.30 7.04 -9.32
CA ASP A 63 0.64 8.12 -9.60
C ASP A 63 1.91 7.60 -10.26
N LYS A 64 1.99 7.75 -11.60
CA LYS A 64 3.16 7.33 -12.39
C LYS A 64 4.48 7.93 -11.94
N ARG A 65 4.46 9.07 -11.25
CA ARG A 65 5.68 9.73 -10.75
C ARG A 65 6.38 8.89 -9.68
N ILE A 66 5.70 7.92 -9.07
CA ILE A 66 6.30 7.10 -8.02
C ILE A 66 7.32 6.07 -8.52
N TYR A 67 7.36 5.85 -9.83
CA TYR A 67 8.27 4.91 -10.50
C TYR A 67 9.46 5.59 -11.20
N HIS A 68 9.63 6.91 -11.01
CA HIS A 68 10.64 7.75 -11.69
C HIS A 68 11.41 8.64 -10.70
#